data_AF-A0A8C4VI01-F1
#
_entry.id   AF-A0A8C4VI01-F1
#
_cell.length_a   1.000
_cell.length_b   1.000
_cell.length_c   1.000
_cell.angle_alpha   90.00
_cell.angle_beta   90.00
_cell.angle_gamma   90.00
#
_symmetry.space_group_name_H-M   'P 1'
#
loop_
_entity.id
_entity.type
_entity.pdbx_description
1 polymer ?
#
loop_
_entity_poly.entity_id
_entity_poly.type
_entity_poly.pdbx_seq_one_letter_code
_entity_poly.pdbx_strand_id
1 'polypeptide(L)'
;MSGRVKRERESRASPRSSASGRVKREPAASRGSSRGKREAEPERVRVKREPEDGPPRAKREREAEEEPESEPEPTVRYGRFDPEDRRSRHCPYLDTINRSVLDFDFEKLCSISLSHINVYACLVCGKYFQGRGLKSHAYIHSVQFSHHVFLNLHTLKFYCLPDNYEIIDSSLEDITYVLKPTFTKQQIAYLDKQAKLSRAYDGTTYLPGIVGLNNIKANDYANAVLQALSNVPPLRNYFLEEENYKNIKRPPGDIMFLLVQRFGELMRKLWNPRNFKAHVSPHEMLQAVVLCSKKTFQITKQGDGVDFLSWFLNALHSALGGTKKKKKTIVTDVFQGSMRIFTKKLPHPDLPAEEKEQLLQNDEYQETMVESTFMYLTLDLPTAPLYKDEKEQLIIPQVPLFNILAKFNGITEKEYKTYKENFLKRFQLTKLPPYLIFCIKRFTKNNFFVEKNPTIVNFPITNVDLREYLSEEVQAVHKNTTYDLIANIVHDGKPTEGSYRIHVLHHGTGKWYELQDLQVTDILPQMITLSEAYIQIWKRRDEDETNQQGA
;
A
#
# COMPACT_ATOMS: atom_id res chain seq x y z
N MET A 1 -79.97 10.41 41.93
CA MET A 1 -80.03 10.80 40.50
C MET A 1 -78.73 10.33 39.86
N SER A 2 -78.60 9.11 39.34
CA SER A 2 -79.16 8.51 38.11
C SER A 2 -78.44 8.92 36.81
N GLY A 3 -77.82 7.92 36.16
CA GLY A 3 -77.33 7.90 34.77
C GLY A 3 -75.96 7.21 34.69
N ARG A 4 -75.78 5.88 34.53
CA ARG A 4 -76.31 4.86 33.58
C ARG A 4 -75.96 5.19 32.11
N VAL A 5 -74.90 4.61 31.53
CA VAL A 5 -74.77 3.31 30.80
C VAL A 5 -74.93 3.42 29.27
N LYS A 6 -73.94 2.87 28.53
CA LYS A 6 -73.99 1.98 27.34
C LYS A 6 -72.51 1.73 26.93
N ARG A 7 -71.85 0.56 26.92
CA ARG A 7 -72.13 -0.86 26.54
C ARG A 7 -72.46 -1.09 25.07
N GLU A 8 -71.53 -1.73 24.36
CA GLU A 8 -71.66 -2.85 23.39
C GLU A 8 -70.24 -3.49 23.27
N ARG A 9 -69.94 -4.69 23.81
CA ARG A 9 -70.22 -6.09 23.39
C ARG A 9 -69.54 -6.49 22.06
N GLU A 10 -68.46 -7.28 22.10
CA GLU A 10 -68.35 -8.76 22.28
C GLU A 10 -68.42 -9.53 20.96
N SER A 11 -67.34 -10.25 20.61
CA SER A 11 -67.45 -11.67 20.19
C SER A 11 -66.13 -12.43 20.38
N ARG A 12 -66.19 -13.37 21.33
CA ARG A 12 -65.24 -14.45 21.63
C ARG A 12 -65.16 -15.47 20.47
N ALA A 13 -64.03 -16.16 20.34
CA ALA A 13 -63.98 -17.64 20.40
C ALA A 13 -62.52 -18.16 20.33
N SER A 14 -62.11 -18.82 21.41
CA SER A 14 -60.98 -19.79 21.46
C SER A 14 -61.51 -21.20 21.12
N PRO A 15 -60.77 -22.30 21.40
CA PRO A 15 -59.62 -22.87 20.68
C PRO A 15 -59.92 -24.31 20.18
N ARG A 16 -59.04 -24.94 19.38
CA ARG A 16 -58.90 -26.41 19.33
C ARG A 16 -57.59 -26.88 18.66
N SER A 17 -56.89 -27.74 19.39
CA SER A 17 -55.86 -28.72 18.99
C SER A 17 -56.37 -29.64 17.85
N SER A 18 -55.57 -30.32 17.02
CA SER A 18 -54.43 -31.19 17.34
C SER A 18 -53.68 -31.68 16.08
N ALA A 19 -52.40 -32.01 16.28
CA ALA A 19 -51.63 -33.14 15.72
C ALA A 19 -51.16 -33.20 14.24
N SER A 20 -49.82 -33.18 14.10
CA SER A 20 -48.96 -34.29 13.60
C SER A 20 -47.98 -33.87 12.50
N GLY A 21 -46.70 -34.24 12.64
CA GLY A 21 -45.74 -34.18 11.52
C GLY A 21 -44.26 -33.97 11.84
N ARG A 22 -43.61 -34.98 12.42
CA ARG A 22 -42.20 -35.38 12.24
C ARG A 22 -41.05 -34.41 12.56
N VAL A 23 -40.39 -34.77 13.67
CA VAL A 23 -39.02 -34.46 14.08
C VAL A 23 -38.00 -35.19 13.21
N LYS A 24 -36.91 -34.52 12.81
CA LYS A 24 -35.59 -35.17 12.63
C LYS A 24 -34.50 -34.30 13.26
N ARG A 25 -33.90 -34.86 14.31
CA ARG A 25 -32.65 -34.44 14.94
C ARG A 25 -31.49 -35.03 14.13
N GLU A 26 -30.43 -34.27 13.91
CA GLU A 26 -29.11 -34.80 13.59
C GLU A 26 -28.28 -34.85 14.88
N PRO A 27 -27.63 -35.99 15.22
CA PRO A 27 -26.65 -36.05 16.29
C PRO A 27 -25.22 -36.13 15.76
N ALA A 28 -24.32 -35.64 16.62
CA ALA A 28 -22.88 -35.80 16.55
C ALA A 28 -22.43 -37.28 16.56
N ALA A 29 -21.27 -37.56 15.97
CA ALA A 29 -20.52 -38.78 16.23
C ALA A 29 -19.01 -38.47 16.34
N SER A 30 -18.46 -38.92 17.46
CA SER A 30 -17.03 -39.04 17.74
C SER A 30 -16.68 -40.52 17.90
N ARG A 31 -15.42 -40.87 17.54
CA ARG A 31 -14.55 -41.98 18.04
C ARG A 31 -14.31 -43.19 17.12
N GLY A 32 -13.01 -43.56 17.08
CA GLY A 32 -12.46 -44.91 16.82
C GLY A 32 -11.86 -45.08 15.42
N SER A 33 -10.56 -44.85 15.18
CA SER A 33 -9.39 -45.72 15.48
C SER A 33 -9.47 -47.14 14.89
N SER A 34 -8.69 -47.40 13.83
CA SER A 34 -7.88 -48.62 13.71
C SER A 34 -6.91 -48.54 12.51
N ARG A 35 -5.62 -48.61 12.83
CA ARG A 35 -4.50 -48.88 11.91
C ARG A 35 -4.56 -50.35 11.44
N GLY A 36 -4.19 -50.56 10.18
CA GLY A 36 -3.38 -51.70 9.76
C GLY A 36 -4.01 -52.67 8.75
N LYS A 37 -3.54 -52.62 7.49
CA LYS A 37 -2.75 -53.70 6.86
C LYS A 37 -2.25 -53.29 5.47
N ARG A 38 -1.04 -53.76 5.16
CA ARG A 38 -0.27 -53.64 3.92
C ARG A 38 -0.78 -54.60 2.84
N GLU A 39 -0.59 -54.24 1.57
CA GLU A 39 -0.27 -55.10 0.40
C GLU A 39 -0.08 -54.13 -0.80
N ALA A 40 1.15 -53.90 -1.31
CA ALA A 40 1.97 -54.68 -2.24
C ALA A 40 1.56 -54.51 -3.74
N GLU A 41 2.55 -54.21 -4.58
CA GLU A 41 2.50 -53.84 -6.02
C GLU A 41 1.85 -54.88 -6.95
N PRO A 42 1.57 -54.53 -8.23
CA PRO A 42 2.54 -54.92 -9.26
C PRO A 42 2.75 -53.95 -10.45
N GLU A 43 3.99 -54.02 -10.93
CA GLU A 43 4.59 -53.93 -12.27
C GLU A 43 3.93 -53.24 -13.48
N ARG A 44 4.80 -52.52 -14.19
CA ARG A 44 4.64 -51.93 -15.53
C ARG A 44 4.91 -52.96 -16.62
N VAL A 45 4.07 -52.98 -17.66
CA VAL A 45 4.41 -53.54 -18.99
C VAL A 45 4.27 -52.46 -20.06
N ARG A 46 5.35 -52.26 -20.83
CA ARG A 46 5.43 -51.41 -22.04
C ARG A 46 4.88 -52.17 -23.25
N VAL A 47 4.09 -51.50 -24.10
CA VAL A 47 3.83 -51.94 -25.48
C VAL A 47 4.01 -50.76 -26.43
N LYS A 48 4.86 -50.96 -27.45
CA LYS A 48 5.14 -50.09 -28.60
C LYS A 48 4.02 -50.20 -29.65
N ARG A 49 3.75 -49.13 -30.41
CA ARG A 49 3.14 -49.18 -31.74
C ARG A 49 3.78 -48.14 -32.67
N GLU A 50 4.24 -48.62 -33.84
CA GLU A 50 4.48 -47.89 -35.10
C GLU A 50 3.54 -48.52 -36.17
N PRO A 51 3.62 -48.16 -37.47
CA PRO A 51 2.94 -47.04 -38.13
C PRO A 51 1.90 -47.54 -39.16
N GLU A 52 0.95 -46.70 -39.58
CA GLU A 52 0.02 -47.04 -40.68
C GLU A 52 0.23 -46.15 -41.92
N ASP A 53 0.33 -46.85 -43.06
CA ASP A 53 0.51 -46.38 -44.43
C ASP A 53 -0.70 -45.63 -45.01
N GLY A 54 -0.43 -44.68 -45.92
CA GLY A 54 -1.45 -44.01 -46.75
C GLY A 54 -1.60 -44.62 -48.15
N PRO A 55 -2.60 -44.17 -48.95
CA PRO A 55 -2.53 -44.26 -50.41
C PRO A 55 -3.01 -42.95 -51.12
N PRO A 56 -3.08 -42.84 -52.47
CA PRO A 56 -2.00 -42.25 -53.28
C PRO A 56 -2.41 -40.99 -54.08
N ARG A 57 -1.39 -40.32 -54.64
CA ARG A 57 -1.44 -39.15 -55.54
C ARG A 57 -2.32 -39.35 -56.79
N ALA A 58 -3.15 -38.34 -57.10
CA ALA A 58 -3.67 -38.07 -58.45
C ALA A 58 -3.18 -36.69 -58.92
N LYS A 59 -2.56 -36.66 -60.10
CA LYS A 59 -2.17 -35.46 -60.85
C LYS A 59 -3.44 -34.81 -61.42
N ARG A 60 -3.59 -33.49 -61.28
CA ARG A 60 -4.48 -32.69 -62.14
C ARG A 60 -3.77 -31.41 -62.56
N GLU A 61 -3.90 -31.14 -63.85
CA GLU A 61 -3.25 -30.12 -64.65
C GLU A 61 -3.71 -28.71 -64.27
N ARG A 62 -2.84 -27.73 -64.53
CA ARG A 62 -3.18 -26.30 -64.47
C ARG A 62 -3.98 -25.96 -65.73
N GLU A 63 -5.25 -25.64 -65.56
CA GLU A 63 -6.00 -24.82 -66.52
C GLU A 63 -5.85 -23.35 -66.11
N ALA A 64 -5.57 -22.51 -67.10
CA ALA A 64 -5.43 -21.07 -66.96
C ALA A 64 -6.83 -20.44 -66.94
N GLU A 65 -7.14 -19.70 -65.87
CA GLU A 65 -8.28 -18.79 -65.84
C GLU A 65 -7.77 -17.36 -65.97
N GLU A 66 -8.38 -16.64 -66.90
CA GLU A 66 -8.06 -15.28 -67.34
C GLU A 66 -8.35 -14.24 -66.24
N GLU A 67 -7.46 -13.26 -66.11
CA GLU A 67 -7.63 -12.08 -65.25
C GLU A 67 -8.75 -11.16 -65.80
N PRO A 68 -9.67 -10.64 -64.96
CA PRO A 68 -10.42 -9.46 -65.32
C PRO A 68 -9.59 -8.20 -65.04
N GLU A 69 -9.50 -7.33 -66.05
CA GLU A 69 -8.81 -6.04 -66.03
C GLU A 69 -9.20 -5.18 -64.80
N SER A 70 -8.19 -4.69 -64.10
CA SER A 70 -8.34 -3.76 -62.99
C SER A 70 -8.43 -2.32 -63.50
N GLU A 71 -9.49 -1.61 -63.11
CA GLU A 71 -9.57 -0.16 -63.23
C GLU A 71 -8.45 0.50 -62.38
N PRO A 72 -7.84 1.62 -62.83
CA PRO A 72 -6.73 2.23 -62.12
C PRO A 72 -7.20 2.88 -60.80
N GLU A 73 -6.73 2.33 -59.67
CA GLU A 73 -6.82 2.98 -58.37
C GLU A 73 -6.10 4.34 -58.37
N PRO A 74 -6.64 5.38 -57.70
CA PRO A 74 -5.97 6.66 -57.59
C PRO A 74 -4.70 6.49 -56.73
N THR A 75 -3.56 6.85 -57.29
CA THR A 75 -2.28 6.87 -56.61
C THR A 75 -2.29 7.86 -55.44
N VAL A 76 -2.53 7.35 -54.23
CA VAL A 76 -2.37 8.12 -53.00
C VAL A 76 -0.87 8.30 -52.76
N ARG A 77 -0.39 9.54 -52.90
CA ARG A 77 0.97 9.93 -52.54
C ARG A 77 1.21 9.59 -51.07
N TYR A 78 2.07 8.59 -50.82
CA TYR A 78 2.73 8.45 -49.52
C TYR A 78 3.43 9.78 -49.22
N GLY A 79 2.99 10.47 -48.18
CA GLY A 79 3.66 11.65 -47.65
C GLY A 79 5.12 11.30 -47.38
N ARG A 80 6.02 11.97 -48.09
CA ARG A 80 7.45 11.93 -47.82
C ARG A 80 7.67 12.33 -46.37
N PHE A 81 8.46 11.54 -45.65
CA PHE A 81 9.00 11.93 -44.36
C PHE A 81 10.01 13.04 -44.62
N ASP A 82 9.56 14.30 -44.53
CA ASP A 82 10.42 15.46 -44.70
C ASP A 82 11.14 15.72 -43.36
N PRO A 83 12.48 15.67 -43.29
CA PRO A 83 13.22 15.79 -42.02
C PRO A 83 13.13 17.18 -41.37
N GLU A 84 12.55 18.16 -42.08
CA GLU A 84 12.30 19.52 -41.61
C GLU A 84 10.85 19.94 -41.86
N ASP A 85 9.88 19.21 -41.30
CA ASP A 85 8.51 19.73 -41.26
C ASP A 85 8.49 20.98 -40.37
N ARG A 86 8.55 22.16 -41.00
CA ARG A 86 8.57 23.48 -40.34
C ARG A 86 7.37 23.71 -39.40
N ARG A 87 6.33 22.87 -39.53
CA ARG A 87 5.13 22.84 -38.68
C ARG A 87 5.39 22.27 -37.29
N SER A 88 6.43 21.46 -37.11
CA SER A 88 6.75 20.83 -35.82
C SER A 88 6.92 21.83 -34.68
N ARG A 89 7.46 23.02 -34.96
CA ARG A 89 7.61 24.13 -34.00
C ARG A 89 6.51 25.21 -34.10
N HIS A 90 5.63 25.10 -35.08
CA HIS A 90 4.59 26.11 -35.38
C HIS A 90 3.22 25.42 -35.53
N CYS A 91 2.85 24.62 -34.54
CA CYS A 91 1.53 23.98 -34.53
C CYS A 91 0.46 25.03 -34.15
N PRO A 92 -0.56 25.27 -35.00
CA PRO A 92 -1.57 26.28 -34.73
C PRO A 92 -2.56 25.88 -33.64
N TYR A 93 -2.61 24.58 -33.26
CA TYR A 93 -3.61 24.02 -32.36
C TYR A 93 -3.16 23.93 -30.90
N LEU A 94 -2.01 24.52 -30.55
CA LEU A 94 -1.46 24.49 -29.19
C LEU A 94 -2.35 25.20 -28.16
N ASP A 95 -3.12 26.20 -28.61
CA ASP A 95 -4.11 26.94 -27.84
C ASP A 95 -5.32 26.09 -27.43
N THR A 96 -5.65 25.04 -28.19
CA THR A 96 -6.76 24.13 -27.89
C THR A 96 -6.51 23.19 -26.70
N ILE A 97 -5.27 23.17 -26.19
CA ILE A 97 -4.86 22.28 -25.10
C ILE A 97 -5.46 22.76 -23.77
N ASN A 98 -6.26 21.91 -23.16
CA ASN A 98 -6.84 22.17 -21.85
C ASN A 98 -6.17 21.31 -20.78
N ARG A 99 -5.28 21.92 -19.99
CA ARG A 99 -4.54 21.24 -18.92
C ARG A 99 -5.43 20.77 -17.77
N SER A 100 -6.61 21.39 -17.58
CA SER A 100 -7.53 21.06 -16.47
C SER A 100 -8.20 19.69 -16.62
N VAL A 101 -8.28 19.14 -17.83
CA VAL A 101 -8.87 17.81 -18.10
C VAL A 101 -7.82 16.71 -18.20
N LEU A 102 -6.53 17.05 -18.12
CA LEU A 102 -5.44 16.09 -18.24
C LEU A 102 -5.24 15.37 -16.91
N ASP A 103 -5.75 14.15 -16.86
CA ASP A 103 -5.49 13.23 -15.76
C ASP A 103 -4.59 12.10 -16.24
N PHE A 104 -3.39 12.01 -15.67
CA PHE A 104 -2.41 10.96 -15.97
C PHE A 104 -2.30 9.92 -14.85
N ASP A 105 -3.26 9.88 -13.92
CA ASP A 105 -3.29 8.95 -12.78
C ASP A 105 -3.97 7.61 -13.03
N PHE A 106 -4.53 7.44 -14.22
CA PHE A 106 -5.24 6.23 -14.60
C PHE A 106 -4.43 5.34 -15.53
N GLU A 107 -4.93 4.12 -15.70
CA GLU A 107 -4.31 3.13 -16.54
C GLU A 107 -4.20 3.59 -18.00
N LYS A 108 -2.99 3.44 -18.56
CA LYS A 108 -2.63 3.89 -19.91
C LYS A 108 -3.16 2.90 -20.96
N LEU A 109 -4.48 2.83 -21.10
CA LEU A 109 -5.19 1.99 -22.07
C LEU A 109 -6.10 2.83 -22.96
N CYS A 110 -6.41 2.33 -24.16
CA CYS A 110 -7.38 2.98 -25.02
C CYS A 110 -8.79 2.84 -24.48
N SER A 111 -9.53 3.95 -24.39
CA SER A 111 -10.93 3.95 -23.93
C SER A 111 -11.90 3.19 -24.84
N ILE A 112 -11.48 2.80 -26.05
CA ILE A 112 -12.30 2.07 -27.03
C ILE A 112 -11.86 0.60 -27.11
N SER A 113 -10.58 0.35 -27.43
CA SER A 113 -10.07 -1.00 -27.65
C SER A 113 -9.53 -1.69 -26.40
N LEU A 114 -9.40 -0.98 -25.28
CA LEU A 114 -8.75 -1.43 -24.04
C LEU A 114 -7.29 -1.89 -24.21
N SER A 115 -6.67 -1.59 -25.35
CA SER A 115 -5.28 -1.96 -25.63
C SER A 115 -4.30 -1.02 -24.94
N HIS A 116 -3.17 -1.57 -24.45
CA HIS A 116 -2.03 -0.82 -23.90
C HIS A 116 -0.98 -0.45 -24.96
N ILE A 117 -1.16 -0.87 -26.22
CA ILE A 117 -0.15 -0.72 -27.26
C ILE A 117 -0.36 0.60 -27.99
N ASN A 118 0.67 1.45 -28.05
CA ASN A 118 0.66 2.73 -28.76
C ASN A 118 -0.52 3.63 -28.36
N VAL A 119 -0.67 3.89 -27.07
CA VAL A 119 -1.74 4.74 -26.53
C VAL A 119 -1.31 6.21 -26.55
N TYR A 120 -2.23 7.06 -27.01
CA TYR A 120 -2.09 8.50 -27.12
C TYR A 120 -3.14 9.18 -26.24
N ALA A 121 -2.73 10.16 -25.44
CA ALA A 121 -3.64 11.04 -24.71
C ALA A 121 -4.02 12.23 -25.58
N CYS A 122 -5.33 12.45 -25.76
CA CYS A 122 -5.84 13.65 -26.40
C CYS A 122 -5.70 14.83 -25.43
N LEU A 123 -4.96 15.87 -25.81
CA LEU A 123 -4.67 17.00 -24.92
C LEU A 123 -5.83 18.00 -24.79
N VAL A 124 -6.88 17.83 -25.58
CA VAL A 124 -8.09 18.67 -25.56
C VAL A 124 -9.14 18.12 -24.58
N CYS A 125 -9.29 16.79 -24.50
CA CYS A 125 -10.31 16.15 -23.64
C CYS A 125 -9.78 15.17 -22.59
N GLY A 126 -8.47 14.91 -22.54
CA GLY A 126 -7.85 14.01 -21.57
C GLY A 126 -8.06 12.51 -21.81
N LYS A 127 -8.88 12.11 -22.79
CA LYS A 127 -9.16 10.69 -23.08
C LYS A 127 -7.99 10.01 -23.82
N TYR A 128 -7.89 8.70 -23.68
CA TYR A 128 -6.81 7.89 -24.23
C TYR A 128 -7.28 7.05 -25.44
N PHE A 129 -6.53 7.12 -26.53
CA PHE A 129 -6.85 6.45 -27.79
C PHE A 129 -5.67 5.68 -28.36
N GLN A 130 -5.94 4.56 -29.01
CA GLN A 130 -4.92 3.71 -29.60
C GLN A 130 -4.54 4.18 -31.02
N GLY A 131 -3.24 4.17 -31.28
CA GLY A 131 -2.62 4.27 -32.60
C GLY A 131 -2.60 5.69 -33.16
N ARG A 132 -1.85 5.86 -34.25
CA ARG A 132 -1.76 7.12 -35.03
C ARG A 132 -2.08 6.97 -36.51
N GLY A 133 -2.25 5.73 -36.99
CA GLY A 133 -2.54 5.47 -38.40
C GLY A 133 -3.95 5.91 -38.79
N LEU A 134 -4.20 6.00 -40.10
CA LEU A 134 -5.47 6.49 -40.68
C LEU A 134 -6.73 5.79 -40.14
N LYS A 135 -6.65 4.51 -39.78
CA LYS A 135 -7.75 3.71 -39.22
C LYS A 135 -7.69 3.55 -37.69
N SER A 136 -6.81 4.29 -37.04
CA SER A 136 -6.64 4.21 -35.59
C SER A 136 -7.69 5.04 -34.85
N HIS A 137 -7.92 4.69 -33.58
CA HIS A 137 -8.89 5.39 -32.77
C HIS A 137 -8.48 6.85 -32.50
N ALA A 138 -7.19 7.15 -32.35
CA ALA A 138 -6.77 8.55 -32.15
C ALA A 138 -6.96 9.39 -33.42
N TYR A 139 -6.68 8.82 -34.60
CA TYR A 139 -6.90 9.49 -35.88
C TYR A 139 -8.40 9.78 -36.10
N ILE A 140 -9.26 8.77 -35.92
CA ILE A 140 -10.72 8.94 -36.06
C ILE A 140 -11.23 9.97 -35.05
N HIS A 141 -10.76 9.92 -33.79
CA HIS A 141 -11.12 10.89 -32.75
C HIS A 141 -10.71 12.32 -33.14
N SER A 142 -9.54 12.49 -33.76
CA SER A 142 -9.06 13.81 -34.20
C SER A 142 -10.00 14.46 -35.22
N VAL A 143 -10.45 13.68 -36.21
CA VAL A 143 -11.35 14.16 -37.27
C VAL A 143 -12.78 14.32 -36.75
N GLN A 144 -13.26 13.39 -35.92
CA GLN A 144 -14.63 13.37 -35.42
C GLN A 144 -14.92 14.52 -34.46
N PHE A 145 -13.98 14.84 -33.57
CA PHE A 145 -14.16 15.86 -32.53
C PHE A 145 -13.35 17.13 -32.80
N SER A 146 -12.61 17.21 -33.90
CA SER A 146 -11.68 18.31 -34.19
C SER A 146 -10.65 18.52 -33.07
N HIS A 147 -10.22 17.43 -32.42
CA HIS A 147 -9.18 17.47 -31.39
C HIS A 147 -7.85 17.09 -32.02
N HIS A 148 -7.00 18.08 -32.30
CA HIS A 148 -5.84 17.84 -33.16
C HIS A 148 -4.56 17.46 -32.43
N VAL A 149 -4.47 17.69 -31.11
CA VAL A 149 -3.22 17.51 -30.36
C VAL A 149 -3.25 16.26 -29.49
N PHE A 150 -2.22 15.42 -29.64
CA PHE A 150 -2.06 14.16 -28.91
C PHE A 150 -0.65 14.00 -28.33
N LEU A 151 -0.56 13.31 -27.19
CA LEU A 151 0.70 12.93 -26.54
C LEU A 151 0.82 11.41 -26.51
N ASN A 152 1.92 10.87 -27.05
CA ASN A 152 2.22 9.46 -26.90
C ASN A 152 2.64 9.13 -25.46
N LEU A 153 1.88 8.26 -24.80
CA LEU A 153 2.08 7.94 -23.37
C LEU A 153 3.35 7.12 -23.08
N HIS A 154 3.97 6.52 -24.11
CA HIS A 154 5.19 5.73 -23.98
C HIS A 154 6.43 6.51 -24.36
N THR A 155 6.42 7.17 -25.53
CA THR A 155 7.58 7.90 -26.06
C THR A 155 7.67 9.33 -25.56
N LEU A 156 6.62 9.85 -24.92
CA LEU A 156 6.50 11.25 -24.44
C LEU A 156 6.63 12.29 -25.57
N LYS A 157 6.34 11.88 -26.81
CA LYS A 157 6.35 12.75 -27.99
C LYS A 157 4.95 13.25 -28.30
N PHE A 158 4.85 14.52 -28.69
CA PHE A 158 3.60 15.15 -29.10
C PHE A 158 3.37 15.01 -30.60
N TYR A 159 2.12 14.86 -31.00
CA TYR A 159 1.72 14.71 -32.40
C TYR A 159 0.48 15.52 -32.69
N CYS A 160 0.44 16.13 -33.87
CA CYS A 160 -0.77 16.68 -34.45
C CYS A 160 -1.44 15.62 -35.32
N LEU A 161 -2.70 15.30 -35.10
CA LEU A 161 -3.53 14.45 -35.97
C LEU A 161 -4.73 15.28 -36.45
N PRO A 162 -5.23 15.12 -37.68
CA PRO A 162 -4.92 14.05 -38.64
C PRO A 162 -3.63 14.25 -39.44
N ASP A 163 -3.04 15.45 -39.43
CA ASP A 163 -1.86 15.81 -40.26
C ASP A 163 -0.59 14.97 -39.98
N ASN A 164 -0.53 14.33 -38.82
CA ASN A 164 0.47 13.35 -38.38
C ASN A 164 1.94 13.84 -38.40
N TYR A 165 2.18 15.04 -37.88
CA TYR A 165 3.53 15.57 -37.62
C TYR A 165 3.84 15.64 -36.12
N GLU A 166 5.12 15.52 -35.76
CA GLU A 166 5.60 15.64 -34.36
C GLU A 166 5.64 17.11 -33.94
N ILE A 167 5.13 17.42 -32.76
CA ILE A 167 5.16 18.78 -32.18
C ILE A 167 6.33 18.87 -31.20
N ILE A 168 7.19 19.86 -31.39
CA ILE A 168 8.37 20.12 -30.57
C ILE A 168 8.23 21.54 -30.01
N ASP A 169 7.74 21.64 -28.78
CA ASP A 169 7.53 22.90 -28.09
C ASP A 169 7.85 22.76 -26.59
N SER A 170 8.68 23.67 -26.06
CA SER A 170 9.08 23.65 -24.65
C SER A 170 7.95 24.00 -23.69
N SER A 171 6.88 24.67 -24.14
CA SER A 171 5.71 24.98 -23.33
C SER A 171 4.88 23.74 -22.94
N LEU A 172 5.14 22.59 -23.59
CA LEU A 172 4.47 21.32 -23.31
C LEU A 172 5.28 20.40 -22.40
N GLU A 173 6.50 20.82 -22.00
CA GLU A 173 7.34 20.03 -21.10
C GLU A 173 6.66 19.80 -19.74
N ASP A 174 5.84 20.75 -19.28
CA ASP A 174 5.01 20.59 -18.08
C ASP A 174 4.08 19.37 -18.17
N ILE A 175 3.41 19.15 -19.30
CA ILE A 175 2.54 17.99 -19.53
C ILE A 175 3.35 16.69 -19.48
N THR A 176 4.52 16.66 -20.12
CA THR A 176 5.39 15.47 -20.05
C THR A 176 5.88 15.21 -18.62
N TYR A 177 6.15 16.28 -17.88
CA TYR A 177 6.63 16.22 -16.51
C TYR A 177 5.53 15.75 -15.56
N VAL A 178 4.26 16.14 -15.76
CA VAL A 178 3.13 15.59 -14.99
C VAL A 178 2.90 14.12 -15.30
N LEU A 179 2.96 13.73 -16.58
CA LEU A 179 2.79 12.33 -17.00
C LEU A 179 3.89 11.42 -16.44
N LYS A 180 5.15 11.88 -16.51
CA LYS A 180 6.31 11.13 -16.02
C LYS A 180 7.30 12.09 -15.32
N PRO A 181 7.07 12.37 -14.02
CA PRO A 181 7.96 13.27 -13.28
C PRO A 181 9.35 12.66 -13.18
N THR A 182 10.37 13.45 -13.51
CA THR A 182 11.78 13.05 -13.41
C THR A 182 12.48 13.92 -12.36
N PHE A 183 13.36 13.29 -11.59
CA PHE A 183 14.11 13.95 -10.53
C PHE A 183 15.59 13.74 -10.73
N THR A 184 16.35 14.82 -10.70
CA THR A 184 17.82 14.76 -10.68
C THR A 184 18.33 14.60 -9.25
N LYS A 185 19.54 14.04 -9.09
CA LYS A 185 20.18 13.89 -7.76
C LYS A 185 20.25 15.20 -6.97
N GLN A 186 20.50 16.32 -7.66
CA GLN A 186 20.53 17.65 -7.04
C GLN A 186 19.14 18.09 -6.54
N GLN A 187 18.09 17.86 -7.34
CA GLN A 187 16.72 18.14 -6.92
C GLN A 187 16.30 17.28 -5.73
N ILE A 188 16.67 15.99 -5.72
CA ILE A 188 16.36 15.07 -4.62
C ILE A 188 17.04 15.54 -3.32
N ALA A 189 18.29 15.96 -3.38
CA ALA A 189 19.02 16.46 -2.21
C ALA A 189 18.45 17.77 -1.64
N TYR A 190 17.87 18.62 -2.49
CA TYR A 190 17.25 19.88 -2.07
C TYR A 190 15.79 19.73 -1.64
N LEU A 191 15.15 18.59 -1.93
CA LEU A 191 13.73 18.38 -1.71
C LEU A 191 13.32 18.52 -0.22
N ASP A 192 14.18 18.06 0.69
CA ASP A 192 13.97 18.19 2.14
C ASP A 192 14.27 19.59 2.68
N LYS A 193 14.94 20.45 1.89
CA LYS A 193 15.31 21.83 2.28
C LYS A 193 14.36 22.86 1.70
N GLN A 194 13.42 22.44 0.85
CA GLN A 194 12.55 23.34 0.13
C GLN A 194 11.35 23.75 0.99
N ALA A 195 11.40 24.97 1.55
CA ALA A 195 10.26 25.56 2.25
C ALA A 195 9.22 26.25 1.34
N LYS A 196 9.50 26.34 0.03
CA LYS A 196 8.66 27.08 -0.92
C LYS A 196 7.45 26.25 -1.36
N LEU A 197 6.27 26.83 -1.21
CA LEU A 197 5.02 26.32 -1.77
C LEU A 197 5.09 26.23 -3.30
N SER A 198 4.67 25.08 -3.82
CA SER A 198 4.44 24.84 -5.24
C SER A 198 3.03 25.28 -5.60
N ARG A 199 2.83 25.68 -6.86
CA ARG A 199 1.53 26.11 -7.37
C ARG A 199 1.08 25.16 -8.47
N ALA A 200 -0.11 24.63 -8.31
CA ALA A 200 -0.77 23.83 -9.33
C ALA A 200 -1.37 24.72 -10.43
N TYR A 201 -1.72 24.13 -11.57
CA TYR A 201 -2.25 24.86 -12.72
C TYR A 201 -3.59 25.55 -12.42
N ASP A 202 -4.42 24.94 -11.57
CA ASP A 202 -5.67 25.48 -11.04
C ASP A 202 -5.49 26.70 -10.12
N GLY A 203 -4.24 27.03 -9.76
CA GLY A 203 -3.90 28.11 -8.85
C GLY A 203 -3.79 27.68 -7.38
N THR A 204 -4.10 26.43 -7.06
CA THR A 204 -4.00 25.88 -5.70
C THR A 204 -2.53 25.74 -5.30
N THR A 205 -2.19 26.19 -4.09
CA THR A 205 -0.84 26.03 -3.53
C THR A 205 -0.74 24.75 -2.72
N TYR A 206 0.36 24.02 -2.86
CA TYR A 206 0.64 22.80 -2.11
C TYR A 206 2.14 22.63 -1.85
N LEU A 207 2.52 21.77 -0.92
CA LEU A 207 3.92 21.37 -0.73
C LEU A 207 4.14 20.00 -1.39
N PRO A 208 5.23 19.82 -2.17
CA PRO A 208 5.59 18.49 -2.68
C PRO A 208 5.66 17.46 -1.54
N GLY A 209 5.04 16.29 -1.73
CA GLY A 209 4.92 15.26 -0.70
C GLY A 209 3.74 15.45 0.26
N ILE A 210 3.27 16.69 0.46
CA ILE A 210 2.09 17.03 1.27
C ILE A 210 0.91 17.30 0.32
N VAL A 211 0.45 16.22 -0.30
CA VAL A 211 -0.54 16.25 -1.39
C VAL A 211 -1.66 15.27 -1.04
N GLY A 212 -2.92 15.65 -1.23
CA GLY A 212 -4.05 14.77 -0.92
C GLY A 212 -4.08 13.54 -1.84
N LEU A 213 -4.47 12.38 -1.30
CA LEU A 213 -4.73 11.15 -2.06
C LEU A 213 -6.23 10.93 -2.23
N ASN A 214 -6.65 10.57 -3.44
CA ASN A 214 -8.07 10.37 -3.71
C ASN A 214 -8.64 9.14 -2.97
N ASN A 215 -9.77 9.35 -2.28
CA ASN A 215 -10.54 8.26 -1.70
C ASN A 215 -11.54 7.74 -2.73
N ILE A 216 -11.35 6.50 -3.16
CA ILE A 216 -12.23 5.88 -4.16
C ILE A 216 -13.49 5.34 -3.48
N LYS A 217 -13.33 4.69 -2.31
CA LYS A 217 -14.41 4.18 -1.45
C LYS A 217 -13.93 4.01 -0.01
N ALA A 218 -13.03 3.07 0.22
CA ALA A 218 -12.57 2.66 1.55
C ALA A 218 -11.07 2.31 1.53
N ASN A 219 -10.26 3.15 0.89
CA ASN A 219 -8.82 3.00 0.69
C ASN A 219 -7.96 3.94 1.56
N ASP A 220 -8.59 4.64 2.51
CA ASP A 220 -7.96 5.56 3.46
C ASP A 220 -6.81 4.91 4.26
N TYR A 221 -6.96 3.64 4.69
CA TYR A 221 -5.89 2.88 5.35
C TYR A 221 -4.62 2.79 4.51
N ALA A 222 -4.78 2.56 3.19
CA ALA A 222 -3.67 2.48 2.26
C ALA A 222 -3.13 3.87 1.95
N ASN A 223 -3.99 4.88 1.81
CA ASN A 223 -3.58 6.27 1.61
C ASN A 223 -2.68 6.74 2.76
N ALA A 224 -3.11 6.54 4.01
CA ALA A 224 -2.34 6.92 5.19
C ALA A 224 -0.97 6.21 5.22
N VAL A 225 -0.91 4.91 4.94
CA VAL A 225 0.36 4.16 4.90
C VAL A 225 1.27 4.64 3.76
N LEU A 226 0.72 4.87 2.57
CA LEU A 226 1.50 5.36 1.42
C LEU A 226 2.06 6.76 1.68
N GLN A 227 1.29 7.64 2.34
CA GLN A 227 1.77 8.96 2.77
C GLN A 227 2.86 8.87 3.83
N ALA A 228 2.71 7.97 4.80
CA ALA A 228 3.73 7.76 5.83
C ALA A 228 5.06 7.32 5.21
N LEU A 229 5.02 6.37 4.27
CA LEU A 229 6.20 5.91 3.53
C LEU A 229 6.74 6.95 2.56
N SER A 230 5.86 7.81 2.02
CA SER A 230 6.25 8.89 1.12
C SER A 230 7.15 9.91 1.80
N ASN A 231 6.89 10.19 3.07
CA ASN A 231 7.65 11.12 3.89
C ASN A 231 8.91 10.50 4.52
N VAL A 232 9.38 9.33 4.07
CA VAL A 232 10.63 8.72 4.54
C VAL A 232 11.74 9.00 3.51
N PRO A 233 12.67 9.95 3.76
CA PRO A 233 13.61 10.45 2.77
C PRO A 233 14.42 9.38 2.02
N PRO A 234 15.06 8.38 2.66
CA PRO A 234 15.88 7.43 1.90
C PRO A 234 15.04 6.49 1.03
N LEU A 235 13.86 6.09 1.53
CA LEU A 235 12.90 5.30 0.76
C LEU A 235 12.39 6.10 -0.43
N ARG A 236 11.94 7.34 -0.19
CA ARG A 236 11.51 8.27 -1.24
C ARG A 236 12.58 8.43 -2.29
N ASN A 237 13.80 8.80 -1.90
CA ASN A 237 14.91 9.09 -2.82
C ASN A 237 15.21 7.89 -3.72
N TYR A 238 15.13 6.66 -3.18
CA TYR A 238 15.28 5.44 -3.97
C TYR A 238 14.20 5.30 -5.05
N PHE A 239 12.94 5.60 -4.73
CA PHE A 239 11.79 5.45 -5.63
C PHE A 239 11.57 6.63 -6.59
N LEU A 240 12.16 7.81 -6.31
CA LEU A 240 12.13 8.96 -7.23
C LEU A 240 12.98 8.71 -8.48
N GLU A 241 14.04 7.90 -8.39
CA GLU A 241 14.88 7.50 -9.51
C GLU A 241 14.51 6.10 -10.01
N GLU A 242 13.92 6.02 -11.21
CA GLU A 242 13.49 4.75 -11.81
C GLU A 242 14.67 3.79 -12.07
N GLU A 243 15.87 4.33 -12.30
CA GLU A 243 17.09 3.55 -12.57
C GLU A 243 17.50 2.63 -11.41
N ASN A 244 17.16 3.03 -10.18
CA ASN A 244 17.52 2.30 -8.97
C ASN A 244 16.88 0.91 -8.87
N TYR A 245 15.71 0.72 -9.48
CA TYR A 245 14.96 -0.54 -9.41
C TYR A 245 14.63 -1.16 -10.77
N LYS A 246 14.66 -0.42 -11.87
CA LYS A 246 14.32 -0.91 -13.22
C LYS A 246 15.20 -2.07 -13.71
N ASN A 247 16.49 -2.04 -13.35
CA ASN A 247 17.49 -3.00 -13.81
C ASN A 247 17.57 -4.29 -12.97
N ILE A 248 16.69 -4.44 -11.97
CA ILE A 248 16.65 -5.64 -11.13
C ILE A 248 16.15 -6.83 -11.96
N LYS A 249 16.84 -7.98 -11.82
CA LYS A 249 16.47 -9.24 -12.49
C LYS A 249 15.16 -9.76 -11.91
N ARG A 250 14.23 -10.12 -12.80
CA ARG A 250 12.87 -10.52 -12.47
C ARG A 250 12.61 -11.96 -12.91
N PRO A 251 11.88 -12.76 -12.12
CA PRO A 251 11.31 -14.01 -12.60
C PRO A 251 10.29 -13.76 -13.73
N PRO A 252 10.20 -14.62 -14.75
CA PRO A 252 9.12 -14.56 -15.73
C PRO A 252 7.75 -14.69 -15.04
N GLY A 253 6.81 -13.78 -15.32
CA GLY A 253 5.47 -13.78 -14.72
C GLY A 253 5.37 -13.19 -13.30
N ASP A 254 6.42 -12.52 -12.81
CA ASP A 254 6.39 -11.88 -11.49
C ASP A 254 5.49 -10.63 -11.47
N ILE A 255 4.31 -10.80 -10.87
CA ILE A 255 3.35 -9.71 -10.64
C ILE A 255 3.78 -8.79 -9.49
N MET A 256 4.63 -9.23 -8.55
CA MET A 256 5.02 -8.42 -7.38
C MET A 256 5.81 -7.19 -7.76
N PHE A 257 6.59 -7.26 -8.84
CA PHE A 257 7.37 -6.12 -9.32
C PHE A 257 6.50 -4.95 -9.80
N LEU A 258 5.25 -5.22 -10.21
CA LEU A 258 4.30 -4.15 -10.54
C LEU A 258 4.09 -3.22 -9.34
N LEU A 259 4.11 -3.76 -8.11
CA LEU A 259 4.02 -2.98 -6.88
C LEU A 259 5.15 -1.94 -6.78
N VAL A 260 6.39 -2.36 -7.06
CA VAL A 260 7.59 -1.49 -7.02
C VAL A 260 7.49 -0.39 -8.08
N GLN A 261 7.07 -0.74 -9.29
CA GLN A 261 6.92 0.23 -10.39
C GLN A 261 5.83 1.25 -10.10
N ARG A 262 4.64 0.80 -9.70
CA ARG A 262 3.50 1.68 -9.39
C ARG A 262 3.74 2.51 -8.14
N PHE A 263 4.44 1.97 -7.14
CA PHE A 263 4.86 2.74 -5.97
C PHE A 263 5.83 3.85 -6.38
N GLY A 264 6.84 3.56 -7.21
CA GLY A 264 7.76 4.58 -7.72
C GLY A 264 7.07 5.64 -8.61
N GLU A 265 6.07 5.26 -9.41
CA GLU A 265 5.24 6.23 -10.14
C GLU A 265 4.43 7.12 -9.20
N LEU A 266 3.79 6.55 -8.17
CA LEU A 266 3.03 7.31 -7.17
C LEU A 266 3.94 8.28 -6.40
N MET A 267 5.11 7.82 -5.96
CA MET A 267 6.10 8.64 -5.25
C MET A 267 6.53 9.85 -6.07
N ARG A 268 6.83 9.63 -7.37
CA ARG A 268 7.20 10.71 -8.29
C ARG A 268 6.07 11.72 -8.49
N LYS A 269 4.82 11.27 -8.51
CA LYS A 269 3.63 12.14 -8.62
C LYS A 269 3.35 12.93 -7.35
N LEU A 270 3.46 12.30 -6.17
CA LEU A 270 3.28 12.96 -4.87
C LEU A 270 4.32 14.07 -4.64
N TRP A 271 5.57 13.82 -5.03
CA TRP A 271 6.66 14.79 -4.88
C TRP A 271 6.85 15.69 -6.10
N ASN A 272 5.91 15.68 -7.06
CA ASN A 272 5.98 16.54 -8.23
C ASN A 272 5.76 18.02 -7.85
N PRO A 273 6.73 18.92 -8.04
CA PRO A 273 6.57 20.35 -7.76
C PRO A 273 5.74 21.13 -8.80
N ARG A 274 5.41 20.51 -9.95
CA ARG A 274 4.70 21.14 -11.07
C ARG A 274 3.47 20.33 -11.46
N ASN A 275 2.66 19.95 -10.48
CA ASN A 275 1.45 19.17 -10.72
C ASN A 275 0.31 20.06 -11.24
N PHE A 276 -0.61 19.51 -12.03
CA PHE A 276 -1.78 20.27 -12.51
C PHE A 276 -2.85 20.45 -11.43
N LYS A 277 -2.89 19.52 -10.47
CA LYS A 277 -3.83 19.48 -9.34
C LYS A 277 -3.06 19.24 -8.05
N ALA A 278 -3.56 19.79 -6.94
CA ALA A 278 -3.00 19.61 -5.60
C ALA A 278 -3.38 18.27 -4.94
N HIS A 279 -3.78 17.27 -5.74
CA HIS A 279 -4.11 15.91 -5.28
C HIS A 279 -3.72 14.87 -6.34
N VAL A 280 -3.48 13.64 -5.91
CA VAL A 280 -3.10 12.52 -6.78
C VAL A 280 -4.04 11.33 -6.55
N SER A 281 -4.44 10.65 -7.61
CA SER A 281 -5.22 9.42 -7.49
C SER A 281 -4.31 8.20 -7.35
N PRO A 282 -4.37 7.42 -6.25
CA PRO A 282 -3.56 6.22 -6.06
C PRO A 282 -4.16 4.98 -6.78
N HIS A 283 -5.06 5.16 -7.74
CA HIS A 283 -5.82 4.06 -8.34
C HIS A 283 -4.94 2.97 -8.93
N GLU A 284 -3.97 3.30 -9.79
CA GLU A 284 -3.05 2.31 -10.38
C GLU A 284 -2.24 1.55 -9.31
N MET A 285 -1.83 2.27 -8.26
CA MET A 285 -1.11 1.66 -7.14
C MET A 285 -1.99 0.67 -6.39
N LEU A 286 -3.23 1.03 -6.12
CA LEU A 286 -4.18 0.19 -5.42
C LEU A 286 -4.61 -1.03 -6.25
N GLN A 287 -4.73 -0.90 -7.57
CA GLN A 287 -4.95 -2.06 -8.45
C GLN A 287 -3.78 -3.05 -8.36
N ALA A 288 -2.54 -2.54 -8.36
CA ALA A 288 -1.36 -3.37 -8.16
C ALA A 288 -1.38 -4.06 -6.78
N VAL A 289 -1.79 -3.35 -5.73
CA VAL A 289 -1.98 -3.91 -4.38
C VAL A 289 -3.02 -5.03 -4.39
N VAL A 290 -4.19 -4.82 -4.99
CA VAL A 290 -5.28 -5.83 -5.05
C VAL A 290 -4.80 -7.08 -5.78
N LEU A 291 -4.12 -6.90 -6.91
CA LEU A 291 -3.59 -8.00 -7.72
C LEU A 291 -2.51 -8.78 -6.97
N CYS A 292 -1.54 -8.09 -6.37
CA CYS A 292 -0.42 -8.72 -5.65
C CYS A 292 -0.88 -9.38 -4.33
N SER A 293 -1.82 -8.76 -3.63
CA SER A 293 -2.37 -9.31 -2.39
C SER A 293 -3.42 -10.39 -2.62
N LYS A 294 -3.72 -10.77 -3.87
CA LYS A 294 -4.75 -11.76 -4.22
C LYS A 294 -6.11 -11.41 -3.60
N LYS A 295 -6.49 -10.14 -3.66
CA LYS A 295 -7.74 -9.56 -3.10
C LYS A 295 -7.83 -9.55 -1.56
N THR A 296 -6.72 -9.72 -0.84
CA THR A 296 -6.70 -9.50 0.62
C THR A 296 -6.95 -8.03 0.96
N PHE A 297 -6.27 -7.11 0.28
CA PHE A 297 -6.46 -5.67 0.44
C PHE A 297 -7.25 -5.15 -0.75
N GLN A 298 -8.53 -4.80 -0.50
CA GLN A 298 -9.46 -4.33 -1.52
C GLN A 298 -9.63 -2.81 -1.45
N ILE A 299 -10.07 -2.21 -2.56
CA ILE A 299 -10.39 -0.77 -2.62
C ILE A 299 -11.80 -0.50 -2.08
N THR A 300 -12.69 -1.49 -2.22
CA THR A 300 -14.09 -1.41 -1.81
C THR A 300 -14.32 -1.75 -0.34
N LYS A 301 -13.36 -2.41 0.30
CA LYS A 301 -13.43 -2.82 1.70
C LYS A 301 -12.17 -2.36 2.42
N GLN A 302 -12.36 -1.61 3.50
CA GLN A 302 -11.29 -1.13 4.35
C GLN A 302 -10.52 -2.30 4.98
N GLY A 303 -9.20 -2.21 4.93
CA GLY A 303 -8.28 -3.11 5.63
C GLY A 303 -7.71 -2.47 6.88
N ASP A 304 -6.93 -3.25 7.63
CA ASP A 304 -6.14 -2.74 8.74
C ASP A 304 -4.84 -2.11 8.22
N GLY A 305 -4.52 -0.90 8.68
CA GLY A 305 -3.30 -0.19 8.28
C GLY A 305 -2.01 -0.91 8.67
N VAL A 306 -1.97 -1.61 9.81
CA VAL A 306 -0.79 -2.36 10.29
C VAL A 306 -0.59 -3.62 9.44
N ASP A 307 -1.67 -4.34 9.12
CA ASP A 307 -1.59 -5.51 8.25
C ASP A 307 -1.17 -5.11 6.84
N PHE A 308 -1.72 -4.01 6.31
CA PHE A 308 -1.35 -3.48 5.02
C PHE A 308 0.12 -3.06 4.98
N LEU A 309 0.60 -2.28 5.97
CA LEU A 309 2.01 -1.89 6.07
C LEU A 309 2.94 -3.12 6.15
N SER A 310 2.58 -4.10 6.99
CA SER A 310 3.35 -5.34 7.17
C SER A 310 3.49 -6.10 5.87
N TRP A 311 2.37 -6.33 5.18
CA TRP A 311 2.36 -6.99 3.89
C TRP A 311 3.13 -6.18 2.85
N PHE A 312 2.92 -4.87 2.82
CA PHE A 312 3.49 -3.97 1.82
C PHE A 312 5.02 -3.91 1.91
N LEU A 313 5.58 -3.72 3.11
CA LEU A 313 7.05 -3.72 3.30
C LEU A 313 7.67 -5.07 2.95
N ASN A 314 7.02 -6.18 3.33
CA ASN A 314 7.49 -7.53 2.99
C ASN A 314 7.39 -7.81 1.48
N ALA A 315 6.33 -7.34 0.82
CA ALA A 315 6.14 -7.48 -0.62
C ALA A 315 7.17 -6.64 -1.39
N LEU A 316 7.42 -5.39 -0.98
CA LEU A 316 8.47 -4.55 -1.54
C LEU A 316 9.86 -5.18 -1.36
N HIS A 317 10.18 -5.67 -0.16
CA HIS A 317 11.44 -6.37 0.09
C HIS A 317 11.60 -7.60 -0.82
N SER A 318 10.54 -8.40 -0.95
CA SER A 318 10.55 -9.61 -1.79
C SER A 318 10.73 -9.26 -3.28
N ALA A 319 10.04 -8.22 -3.76
CA ALA A 319 10.13 -7.78 -5.16
C ALA A 319 11.48 -7.13 -5.50
N LEU A 320 12.07 -6.37 -4.56
CA LEU A 320 13.38 -5.73 -4.72
C LEU A 320 14.55 -6.72 -4.53
N GLY A 321 14.33 -7.84 -3.85
CA GLY A 321 15.34 -8.90 -3.66
C GLY A 321 15.76 -9.60 -4.96
N GLY A 322 14.99 -9.42 -6.05
CA GLY A 322 15.22 -10.11 -7.32
C GLY A 322 15.12 -11.63 -7.17
N THR A 323 15.92 -12.39 -7.93
CA THR A 323 15.89 -13.86 -7.88
C THR A 323 16.59 -14.47 -6.67
N LYS A 324 17.18 -13.67 -5.76
CA LYS A 324 17.90 -14.16 -4.58
C LYS A 324 17.33 -13.54 -3.31
N LYS A 325 16.78 -14.38 -2.43
CA LYS A 325 16.09 -14.02 -1.17
C LYS A 325 16.97 -13.33 -0.10
N LYS A 326 18.25 -13.05 -0.36
CA LYS A 326 19.26 -12.66 0.64
C LYS A 326 20.04 -11.38 0.30
N LYS A 327 19.49 -10.51 -0.56
CA LYS A 327 20.10 -9.20 -0.84
C LYS A 327 19.49 -8.15 0.09
N LYS A 328 20.35 -7.29 0.69
CA LYS A 328 19.89 -6.09 1.39
C LYS A 328 19.15 -5.21 0.40
N THR A 329 17.95 -4.78 0.77
CA THR A 329 17.10 -3.88 -0.03
C THR A 329 16.97 -2.56 0.72
N ILE A 330 16.54 -1.50 0.02
CA ILE A 330 16.29 -0.20 0.67
C ILE A 330 15.32 -0.33 1.85
N VAL A 331 14.30 -1.19 1.76
CA VAL A 331 13.35 -1.44 2.86
C VAL A 331 14.07 -1.97 4.10
N THR A 332 15.01 -2.90 3.87
CA THR A 332 15.86 -3.49 4.91
C THR A 332 16.79 -2.45 5.52
N ASP A 333 17.43 -1.64 4.68
CA ASP A 333 18.41 -0.66 5.15
C ASP A 333 17.76 0.49 5.94
N VAL A 334 16.51 0.83 5.59
CA VAL A 334 15.75 1.93 6.20
C VAL A 334 15.04 1.51 7.48
N PHE A 335 14.29 0.39 7.46
CA PHE A 335 13.38 0.02 8.55
C PHE A 335 13.81 -1.20 9.36
N GLN A 336 14.75 -2.03 8.86
CA GLN A 336 15.06 -3.29 9.55
C GLN A 336 15.97 -3.08 10.77
N GLY A 337 15.42 -3.34 11.94
CA GLY A 337 16.14 -3.53 13.19
C GLY A 337 16.33 -5.01 13.55
N SER A 338 17.08 -5.23 14.61
CA SER A 338 17.28 -6.55 15.22
C SER A 338 16.93 -6.52 16.70
N MET A 339 16.30 -7.59 17.17
CA MET A 339 15.99 -7.80 18.58
C MET A 339 16.34 -9.23 19.01
N ARG A 340 16.82 -9.37 20.24
CA ARG A 340 16.93 -10.66 20.93
C ARG A 340 15.63 -10.93 21.66
N ILE A 341 15.07 -12.11 21.43
CA ILE A 341 13.88 -12.60 22.12
C ILE A 341 14.34 -13.72 23.07
N PHE A 342 14.20 -13.48 24.36
CA PHE A 342 14.40 -14.49 25.39
C PHE A 342 13.06 -15.15 25.67
N THR A 343 12.93 -16.43 25.38
CA THR A 343 11.70 -17.20 25.62
C THR A 343 11.95 -18.23 26.72
N LYS A 344 11.19 -18.10 27.81
CA LYS A 344 11.15 -19.04 28.93
C LYS A 344 9.82 -19.78 28.92
N LYS A 345 9.84 -21.10 28.87
CA LYS A 345 8.61 -21.89 29.01
C LYS A 345 8.23 -21.94 30.49
N LEU A 346 6.95 -21.72 30.80
CA LEU A 346 6.43 -21.87 32.15
C LEU A 346 5.86 -23.29 32.35
N PRO A 347 6.14 -23.93 33.50
CA PRO A 347 5.42 -25.13 33.92
C PRO A 347 3.91 -24.90 33.97
N HIS A 348 3.13 -25.98 33.78
CA HIS A 348 1.69 -25.89 33.82
C HIS A 348 1.22 -25.37 35.20
N PRO A 349 0.29 -24.38 35.24
CA PRO A 349 -0.10 -23.73 36.49
C PRO A 349 -0.70 -24.71 37.52
N ASP A 350 -1.34 -25.78 37.05
CA ASP A 350 -2.02 -26.76 37.90
C ASP A 350 -1.10 -27.84 38.51
N LEU A 351 0.20 -27.83 38.20
CA LEU A 351 1.15 -28.80 38.77
C LEU A 351 1.52 -28.44 40.23
N PRO A 352 1.81 -29.46 41.08
CA PRO A 352 2.30 -29.23 42.44
C PRO A 352 3.66 -28.53 42.44
N ALA A 353 3.97 -27.79 43.52
CA ALA A 353 5.17 -26.96 43.61
C ALA A 353 6.48 -27.75 43.43
N GLU A 354 6.52 -28.97 43.97
CA GLU A 354 7.70 -29.85 43.90
C GLU A 354 7.99 -30.32 42.46
N GLU A 355 6.95 -30.69 41.70
CA GLU A 355 7.11 -31.00 40.27
C GLU A 355 7.46 -29.76 39.44
N LYS A 356 6.95 -28.58 39.80
CA LYS A 356 7.32 -27.32 39.11
C LYS A 356 8.81 -27.03 39.26
N GLU A 357 9.36 -27.20 40.45
CA GLU A 357 10.79 -26.98 40.71
C GLU A 357 11.67 -28.01 39.99
N GLN A 358 11.24 -29.28 39.96
CA GLN A 358 11.92 -30.33 39.19
C GLN A 358 11.90 -30.03 37.68
N LEU A 359 10.78 -29.54 37.15
CA LEU A 359 10.67 -29.16 35.74
C LEU A 359 11.52 -27.93 35.40
N LEU A 360 11.70 -26.98 36.33
CA LEU A 360 12.58 -25.82 36.12
C LEU A 360 14.07 -26.19 36.00
N GLN A 361 14.48 -27.35 36.50
CA GLN A 361 15.85 -27.86 36.31
C GLN A 361 16.06 -28.44 34.90
N ASN A 362 14.97 -28.79 34.20
CA ASN A 362 15.05 -29.32 32.86
C ASN A 362 15.34 -28.20 31.85
N ASP A 363 16.22 -28.46 30.89
CA ASP A 363 16.68 -27.46 29.90
C ASP A 363 15.53 -26.88 29.06
N GLU A 364 14.41 -27.59 28.93
CA GLU A 364 13.21 -27.13 28.22
C GLU A 364 12.56 -25.89 28.87
N TYR A 365 12.68 -25.74 30.20
CA TYR A 365 12.10 -24.62 30.95
C TYR A 365 13.12 -23.51 31.24
N GLN A 366 14.36 -23.66 30.75
CA GLN A 366 15.36 -22.61 30.76
C GLN A 366 15.09 -21.56 29.67
N GLU A 367 15.79 -20.44 29.75
CA GLU A 367 15.67 -19.38 28.77
C GLU A 367 16.38 -19.73 27.48
N THR A 368 15.64 -19.63 26.37
CA THR A 368 16.19 -19.74 25.02
C THR A 368 16.32 -18.35 24.42
N MET A 369 17.50 -18.04 23.87
CA MET A 369 17.76 -16.79 23.17
C MET A 369 17.67 -17.00 21.67
N VAL A 370 16.74 -16.30 21.01
CA VAL A 370 16.62 -16.26 19.55
C VAL A 370 16.76 -14.83 19.08
N GLU A 371 17.75 -14.57 18.23
CA GLU A 371 17.88 -13.29 17.54
C GLU A 371 16.97 -13.26 16.31
N SER A 372 16.20 -12.18 16.17
CA SER A 372 15.26 -11.99 15.08
C SER A 372 15.32 -10.55 14.56
N THR A 373 14.90 -10.35 13.32
CA THR A 373 14.80 -9.03 12.71
C THR A 373 13.36 -8.54 12.67
N PHE A 374 13.15 -7.24 12.79
CA PHE A 374 11.84 -6.63 12.73
C PHE A 374 11.81 -5.45 11.75
N MET A 375 10.65 -5.23 11.12
CA MET A 375 10.38 -4.04 10.29
C MET A 375 9.68 -2.93 11.10
N TYR A 376 8.96 -3.32 12.14
CA TYR A 376 8.25 -2.44 13.05
C TYR A 376 8.20 -3.09 14.44
N LEU A 377 8.04 -2.28 15.48
CA LEU A 377 7.81 -2.74 16.85
C LEU A 377 6.33 -2.63 17.18
N THR A 378 5.73 -3.74 17.60
CA THR A 378 4.34 -3.73 18.07
C THR A 378 4.29 -3.34 19.54
N LEU A 379 3.65 -2.21 19.82
CA LEU A 379 3.44 -1.70 21.17
C LEU A 379 2.07 -2.14 21.66
N ASP A 380 2.04 -2.88 22.76
CA ASP A 380 0.80 -3.37 23.35
C ASP A 380 0.29 -2.33 24.35
N LEU A 381 -0.92 -1.82 24.13
CA LEU A 381 -1.57 -0.94 25.10
C LEU A 381 -2.10 -1.77 26.28
N PRO A 382 -2.06 -1.24 27.52
CA PRO A 382 -2.79 -1.85 28.62
C PRO A 382 -4.29 -1.82 28.29
N THR A 383 -5.03 -2.80 28.80
CA THR A 383 -6.48 -2.86 28.63
C THR A 383 -7.11 -1.61 29.23
N ALA A 384 -8.09 -1.04 28.52
CA ALA A 384 -8.82 0.11 29.04
C ALA A 384 -9.44 -0.24 30.42
N PRO A 385 -9.31 0.63 31.44
CA PRO A 385 -9.91 0.38 32.74
C PRO A 385 -11.41 0.13 32.59
N LEU A 386 -11.92 -0.99 33.13
CA LEU A 386 -13.34 -1.32 33.06
C LEU A 386 -14.21 -0.36 33.90
N TYR A 387 -13.61 0.31 34.88
CA TYR A 387 -14.29 1.21 35.80
C TYR A 387 -13.69 2.61 35.71
N LYS A 388 -14.56 3.61 35.85
CA LYS A 388 -14.12 5.01 35.97
C LYS A 388 -13.45 5.22 37.33
N ASP A 389 -12.39 6.01 37.34
CA ASP A 389 -11.77 6.47 38.57
C ASP A 389 -12.65 7.54 39.25
N GLU A 390 -12.57 7.70 40.58
CA GLU A 390 -13.42 8.62 41.38
C GLU A 390 -13.28 10.10 40.97
N LYS A 391 -12.32 10.44 40.12
CA LYS A 391 -11.96 11.80 39.73
C LYS A 391 -12.67 12.35 38.49
N GLU A 392 -13.51 11.58 37.77
CA GLU A 392 -14.42 12.03 36.68
C GLU A 392 -13.86 13.10 35.69
N GLN A 393 -12.53 13.19 35.52
CA GLN A 393 -11.87 14.17 34.65
C GLN A 393 -11.03 13.40 33.62
N LEU A 394 -11.55 13.41 32.39
CA LEU A 394 -11.17 12.64 31.19
C LEU A 394 -11.57 11.15 31.19
N ILE A 395 -12.58 10.85 30.38
CA ILE A 395 -13.10 9.51 30.04
C ILE A 395 -12.04 8.66 29.31
N ILE A 396 -11.02 9.29 28.71
CA ILE A 396 -10.06 8.63 27.82
C ILE A 396 -8.77 8.30 28.60
N PRO A 397 -8.40 7.01 28.75
CA PRO A 397 -7.18 6.62 29.44
C PRO A 397 -5.94 7.13 28.72
N GLN A 398 -4.90 7.50 29.48
CA GLN A 398 -3.63 7.98 28.93
C GLN A 398 -2.46 7.14 29.43
N VAL A 399 -1.50 6.85 28.55
CA VAL A 399 -0.31 6.07 28.87
C VAL A 399 0.93 6.70 28.23
N PRO A 400 2.02 6.95 28.98
CA PRO A 400 3.28 7.40 28.40
C PRO A 400 3.89 6.37 27.42
N LEU A 401 4.51 6.85 26.35
CA LEU A 401 5.19 6.00 25.36
C LEU A 401 6.27 5.12 26.00
N PHE A 402 7.03 5.66 26.95
CA PHE A 402 8.09 4.91 27.64
C PHE A 402 7.57 3.68 28.39
N ASN A 403 6.33 3.71 28.89
CA ASN A 403 5.73 2.58 29.60
C ASN A 403 5.42 1.41 28.65
N ILE A 404 4.95 1.70 27.43
CA ILE A 404 4.70 0.65 26.42
C ILE A 404 5.98 0.20 25.72
N LEU A 405 7.03 1.04 25.71
CA LEU A 405 8.37 0.67 25.26
C LEU A 405 9.15 -0.18 26.27
N ALA A 406 8.77 -0.15 27.55
CA ALA A 406 9.39 -0.99 28.59
C ALA A 406 9.43 -2.47 28.20
N LYS A 407 8.50 -2.95 27.36
CA LYS A 407 8.53 -4.29 26.76
C LYS A 407 9.87 -4.68 26.13
N PHE A 408 10.67 -3.73 25.65
CA PHE A 408 11.90 -4.00 24.88
C PHE A 408 13.21 -3.72 25.67
N ASN A 409 13.13 -3.50 26.98
CA ASN A 409 14.30 -3.23 27.84
C ASN A 409 15.05 -4.49 28.30
N GLY A 410 14.58 -5.70 27.96
CA GLY A 410 15.13 -6.98 28.42
C GLY A 410 14.78 -7.38 29.85
N ILE A 411 14.08 -6.52 30.59
CA ILE A 411 13.65 -6.75 31.98
C ILE A 411 12.17 -7.15 32.02
N THR A 412 11.33 -6.45 31.27
CA THR A 412 9.88 -6.67 31.29
C THR A 412 9.52 -8.00 30.63
N GLU A 413 8.96 -8.91 31.42
CA GLU A 413 8.44 -10.18 30.96
C GLU A 413 7.00 -10.04 30.47
N LYS A 414 6.72 -10.62 29.30
CA LYS A 414 5.36 -10.70 28.76
C LYS A 414 4.90 -12.15 28.69
N GLU A 415 3.73 -12.41 29.28
CA GLU A 415 3.06 -13.70 29.17
C GLU A 415 2.47 -13.90 27.75
N TYR A 416 2.81 -15.04 27.16
CA TYR A 416 2.22 -15.55 25.93
C TYR A 416 1.58 -16.91 26.23
N LYS A 417 0.25 -16.97 26.11
CA LYS A 417 -0.52 -18.20 26.33
C LYS A 417 -0.91 -18.80 24.99
N THR A 418 -0.46 -20.01 24.72
CA THR A 418 -0.99 -20.85 23.62
C THR A 418 -1.92 -21.92 24.20
N TYR A 419 -2.51 -22.77 23.36
CA TYR A 419 -3.54 -23.74 23.75
C TYR A 419 -3.11 -24.73 24.85
N LYS A 420 -1.80 -24.98 25.02
CA LYS A 420 -1.26 -25.93 26.03
C LYS A 420 -0.06 -25.42 26.83
N GLU A 421 0.51 -24.28 26.44
CA GLU A 421 1.81 -23.84 26.95
C GLU A 421 1.77 -22.35 27.25
N ASN A 422 2.42 -21.96 28.34
CA ASN A 422 2.60 -20.57 28.72
C ASN A 422 4.08 -20.25 28.56
N PHE A 423 4.39 -19.12 27.93
CA PHE A 423 5.74 -18.63 27.76
C PHE A 423 5.87 -17.25 28.38
N LEU A 424 6.97 -17.00 29.07
CA LEU A 424 7.43 -15.65 29.38
C LEU A 424 8.43 -15.25 28.31
N LYS A 425 8.13 -14.16 27.62
CA LYS A 425 9.03 -13.58 26.61
C LYS A 425 9.55 -12.25 27.09
N ARG A 426 10.88 -12.08 27.06
CA ARG A 426 11.57 -10.80 27.22
C ARG A 426 12.13 -10.39 25.87
N PHE A 427 12.02 -9.12 25.54
CA PHE A 427 12.54 -8.57 24.28
C PHE A 427 13.62 -7.56 24.59
N GLN A 428 14.70 -7.59 23.81
CA GLN A 428 15.81 -6.65 23.92
C GLN A 428 16.21 -6.17 22.53
N LEU A 429 16.35 -4.85 22.35
CA LEU A 429 16.80 -4.29 21.07
C LEU A 429 18.33 -4.44 20.92
N THR A 430 18.77 -4.96 19.77
CA THR A 430 20.20 -5.12 19.43
C THR A 430 20.66 -4.28 18.27
N LYS A 431 19.76 -3.90 17.36
CA LYS A 431 20.08 -3.00 16.26
C LYS A 431 18.90 -2.09 16.01
N LEU A 432 19.14 -0.78 16.13
CA LEU A 432 18.16 0.24 15.81
C LEU A 432 18.22 0.66 14.34
N PRO A 433 17.09 0.66 13.60
CA PRO A 433 17.03 1.12 12.22
C PRO A 433 17.11 2.65 12.13
N PRO A 434 17.60 3.23 11.03
CA PRO A 434 17.54 4.68 10.81
C PRO A 434 16.12 5.25 10.89
N TYR A 435 15.12 4.50 10.41
CA TYR A 435 13.71 4.83 10.57
C TYR A 435 13.00 3.73 11.34
N LEU A 436 12.48 4.06 12.52
CA LEU A 436 11.81 3.12 13.41
C LEU A 436 10.29 3.27 13.29
N ILE A 437 9.60 2.15 13.09
CA ILE A 437 8.14 2.13 13.00
C ILE A 437 7.58 1.54 14.29
N PHE A 438 6.64 2.26 14.92
CA PHE A 438 5.81 1.73 15.99
C PHE A 438 4.41 1.44 15.48
N CYS A 439 3.95 0.22 15.70
CA CYS A 439 2.56 -0.19 15.45
C CYS A 439 1.88 -0.38 16.80
N ILE A 440 1.04 0.56 17.19
CA ILE A 440 0.33 0.55 18.46
C ILE A 440 -0.91 -0.34 18.31
N LYS A 441 -0.93 -1.47 19.02
CA LYS A 441 -1.99 -2.46 18.90
C LYS A 441 -3.27 -1.96 19.58
N ARG A 442 -4.16 -1.36 18.79
CA ARG A 442 -5.47 -0.86 19.25
C ARG A 442 -6.61 -1.86 19.11
N PHE A 443 -6.57 -2.72 18.11
CA PHE A 443 -7.64 -3.68 17.87
C PHE A 443 -7.36 -5.02 18.55
N THR A 444 -8.25 -5.40 19.44
CA THR A 444 -8.24 -6.72 20.08
C THR A 444 -9.55 -7.42 19.78
N LYS A 445 -9.48 -8.69 19.37
CA LYS A 445 -10.68 -9.49 19.16
C LYS A 445 -11.03 -10.16 20.48
N ASN A 446 -12.15 -9.74 21.06
CA ASN A 446 -12.75 -10.45 22.19
C ASN A 446 -13.61 -11.62 21.65
N ASN A 447 -14.22 -12.40 22.53
CA ASN A 447 -15.02 -13.58 22.16
C ASN A 447 -16.21 -13.24 21.22
N PHE A 448 -16.68 -11.98 21.23
CA PHE A 448 -17.89 -11.57 20.51
C PHE A 448 -17.61 -10.59 19.36
N PHE A 449 -16.78 -9.58 19.57
CA PHE A 449 -16.51 -8.52 18.61
C PHE A 449 -15.06 -8.03 18.71
N VAL A 450 -14.65 -7.26 17.71
CA VAL A 450 -13.37 -6.52 17.75
C VAL A 450 -13.61 -5.23 18.52
N GLU A 451 -12.86 -5.02 19.58
CA GLU A 451 -12.89 -3.79 20.36
C GLU A 451 -11.66 -2.94 20.01
N LYS A 452 -11.84 -1.63 20.02
CA LYS A 452 -10.76 -0.66 19.87
C LYS A 452 -10.36 -0.16 21.24
N ASN A 453 -9.08 -0.17 21.54
CA ASN A 453 -8.52 0.46 22.71
C ASN A 453 -8.39 1.99 22.50
N PRO A 454 -9.17 2.82 23.22
CA PRO A 454 -9.18 4.27 23.04
C PRO A 454 -8.03 4.98 23.78
N THR A 455 -7.11 4.24 24.39
CA THR A 455 -6.03 4.84 25.20
C THR A 455 -5.15 5.77 24.36
N ILE A 456 -5.00 7.01 24.81
CA ILE A 456 -4.10 7.99 24.19
C ILE A 456 -2.69 7.72 24.67
N VAL A 457 -1.76 7.64 23.73
CA VAL A 457 -0.34 7.48 24.06
C VAL A 457 0.25 8.88 24.16
N ASN A 458 0.80 9.24 25.32
CA ASN A 458 1.53 10.48 25.47
C ASN A 458 2.98 10.26 25.04
N PHE A 459 3.40 10.90 23.94
CA PHE A 459 4.75 10.79 23.39
C PHE A 459 5.35 12.18 23.11
N PRO A 460 6.65 12.38 23.34
CA PRO A 460 7.35 13.54 22.81
C PRO A 460 7.41 13.46 21.29
N ILE A 461 7.11 14.53 20.57
CA ILE A 461 7.24 14.55 19.09
C ILE A 461 8.71 14.60 18.63
N THR A 462 9.61 15.04 19.49
CA THR A 462 11.04 15.17 19.23
C THR A 462 11.84 14.64 20.41
N ASN A 463 13.07 14.22 20.14
CA ASN A 463 14.04 13.85 21.17
C ASN A 463 13.63 12.66 22.06
N VAL A 464 13.13 11.59 21.46
CA VAL A 464 12.92 10.31 22.16
C VAL A 464 14.23 9.52 22.13
N ASP A 465 14.89 9.39 23.28
CA ASP A 465 16.08 8.55 23.40
C ASP A 465 15.68 7.10 23.69
N LEU A 466 16.20 6.19 22.87
CA LEU A 466 15.97 4.75 23.02
C LEU A 466 17.17 4.01 23.61
N ARG A 467 18.21 4.73 24.07
CA ARG A 467 19.45 4.15 24.60
C ARG A 467 19.23 3.13 25.71
N GLU A 468 18.32 3.40 26.63
CA GLU A 468 18.03 2.53 27.78
C GLU A 468 17.39 1.19 27.39
N TYR A 469 16.84 1.08 26.17
CA TYR A 469 16.27 -0.16 25.64
C TYR A 469 17.29 -1.05 24.90
N LEU A 470 18.56 -0.61 24.83
CA LEU A 470 19.65 -1.33 24.19
C LEU A 470 20.52 -2.02 25.25
N SER A 471 21.05 -3.20 24.92
CA SER A 471 22.09 -3.84 25.73
C SER A 471 23.34 -2.97 25.78
N GLU A 472 24.07 -3.02 26.90
CA GLU A 472 25.30 -2.23 27.11
C GLU A 472 26.36 -2.46 26.02
N GLU A 473 26.47 -3.71 25.54
CA GLU A 473 27.30 -4.10 24.38
C GLU A 473 26.98 -3.28 23.11
N VAL A 474 25.70 -2.96 22.93
CA VAL A 474 25.16 -2.33 21.71
C VAL A 474 25.15 -0.82 21.85
N GLN A 475 24.98 -0.30 23.07
CA GLN A 475 25.07 1.14 23.34
C GLN A 475 26.45 1.72 22.96
N ALA A 476 27.52 0.93 23.11
CA ALA A 476 28.85 1.34 22.67
C ALA A 476 28.98 1.46 21.14
N VAL A 477 28.19 0.68 20.39
CA VAL A 477 28.19 0.67 18.92
C VAL A 477 27.25 1.74 18.35
N HIS A 478 26.12 1.97 19.01
CA HIS A 478 25.12 2.94 18.60
C HIS A 478 25.40 4.32 19.21
N LYS A 479 26.17 5.15 18.49
CA LYS A 479 26.41 6.56 18.85
C LYS A 479 25.13 7.40 18.98
N ASN A 480 24.20 7.22 18.04
CA ASN A 480 22.96 7.98 17.98
C ASN A 480 21.77 7.05 18.25
N THR A 481 20.98 7.41 19.26
CA THR A 481 19.79 6.66 19.69
C THR A 481 18.57 7.55 19.88
N THR A 482 18.69 8.83 19.53
CA THR A 482 17.62 9.83 19.60
C THR A 482 16.79 9.84 18.33
N TYR A 483 15.48 9.85 18.49
CA TYR A 483 14.51 9.81 17.41
C TYR A 483 13.54 10.99 17.44
N ASP A 484 13.15 11.45 16.26
CA ASP A 484 12.08 12.42 16.04
C ASP A 484 10.94 11.79 15.26
N LEU A 485 9.71 12.14 15.64
CA LEU A 485 8.52 11.72 14.94
C LEU A 485 8.44 12.44 13.59
N ILE A 486 8.20 11.70 12.50
CA ILE A 486 8.04 12.27 11.15
C ILE A 486 6.68 11.95 10.53
N ALA A 487 6.02 10.90 10.99
CA ALA A 487 4.69 10.51 10.55
C ALA A 487 3.92 9.82 11.69
N ASN A 488 2.64 10.16 11.84
CA ASN A 488 1.72 9.56 12.81
C ASN A 488 0.37 9.30 12.14
N ILE A 489 0.10 8.05 11.81
CA ILE A 489 -1.19 7.58 11.33
C ILE A 489 -2.11 7.38 12.51
N VAL A 490 -3.32 7.92 12.40
CA VAL A 490 -4.39 7.84 13.38
C VAL A 490 -5.56 7.11 12.77
N HIS A 491 -6.22 6.29 13.58
CA HIS A 491 -7.50 5.70 13.23
C HIS A 491 -8.57 6.31 14.13
N ASP A 492 -9.55 7.00 13.54
CA ASP A 492 -10.70 7.55 14.25
C ASP A 492 -11.94 6.66 14.06
N GLY A 493 -12.84 6.67 15.04
CA GLY A 493 -14.07 5.89 14.98
C GLY A 493 -13.92 4.42 15.39
N LYS A 494 -14.94 3.62 15.07
CA LYS A 494 -15.07 2.21 15.48
C LYS A 494 -14.29 1.27 14.54
N PRO A 495 -13.94 0.04 14.95
CA PRO A 495 -13.20 -0.91 14.11
C PRO A 495 -13.82 -1.25 12.74
N THR A 496 -15.14 -1.10 12.59
CA THR A 496 -15.87 -1.48 11.37
C THR A 496 -16.20 -0.32 10.44
N GLU A 497 -16.18 0.91 10.96
CA GLU A 497 -16.64 2.13 10.27
C GLU A 497 -15.69 3.31 10.54
N GLY A 498 -14.41 3.00 10.76
CA GLY A 498 -13.41 3.99 11.10
C GLY A 498 -12.85 4.72 9.88
N SER A 499 -12.13 5.80 10.15
CA SER A 499 -11.40 6.55 9.14
C SER A 499 -9.94 6.66 9.51
N TYR A 500 -9.06 6.63 8.52
CA TYR A 500 -7.64 6.89 8.71
C TYR A 500 -7.27 8.31 8.28
N ARG A 501 -6.49 8.97 9.13
CA ARG A 501 -5.80 10.22 8.80
C ARG A 501 -4.34 10.10 9.20
N ILE A 502 -3.50 10.98 8.68
CA ILE A 502 -2.07 10.98 8.97
C ILE A 502 -1.56 12.38 9.25
N HIS A 503 -0.80 12.52 10.33
CA HIS A 503 0.03 13.70 10.57
C HIS A 503 1.41 13.46 10.00
N VAL A 504 1.91 14.34 9.14
CA VAL A 504 3.26 14.26 8.57
C VAL A 504 4.03 15.54 8.85
N LEU A 505 5.32 15.38 9.17
CA LEU A 505 6.25 16.48 9.33
C LEU A 505 6.82 16.86 7.96
N HIS A 506 6.64 18.11 7.54
CA HIS A 506 7.34 18.61 6.38
C HIS A 506 8.76 19.07 6.78
N HIS A 507 9.78 18.30 6.35
CA HIS A 507 11.18 18.46 6.74
C HIS A 507 11.73 19.89 6.52
N GLY A 508 11.38 20.53 5.39
CA GLY A 508 11.94 21.84 5.04
C GLY A 508 11.35 23.02 5.81
N THR A 509 10.13 22.88 6.35
CA THR A 509 9.46 23.96 7.10
C THR A 509 9.37 23.68 8.60
N GLY A 510 9.56 22.42 9.02
CA GLY A 510 9.31 21.99 10.40
C GLY A 510 7.82 22.00 10.79
N LYS A 511 6.92 22.22 9.83
CA LYS A 511 5.46 22.25 10.06
C LYS A 511 4.84 20.87 9.94
N TRP A 512 3.76 20.68 10.67
CA TRP A 512 2.98 19.45 10.63
C TRP A 512 1.71 19.65 9.83
N TYR A 513 1.37 18.65 9.03
CA TYR A 513 0.16 18.63 8.23
C TYR A 513 -0.64 17.38 8.54
N GLU A 514 -1.93 17.55 8.78
CA GLU A 514 -2.89 16.46 8.80
C GLU A 514 -3.42 16.24 7.39
N LEU A 515 -3.30 15.00 6.90
CA LEU A 515 -3.88 14.57 5.64
C LEU A 515 -4.95 13.54 5.93
N GLN A 516 -6.16 13.85 5.50
CA GLN A 516 -7.27 12.91 5.46
C GLN A 516 -7.76 12.85 4.02
N ASP A 517 -7.31 11.81 3.31
CA ASP A 517 -7.53 11.63 1.89
C ASP A 517 -7.15 12.89 1.07
N LEU A 518 -8.13 13.61 0.53
CA LEU A 518 -7.92 14.81 -0.29
C LEU A 518 -7.68 16.08 0.55
N GLN A 519 -8.08 16.07 1.82
CA GLN A 519 -7.99 17.24 2.68
C GLN A 519 -6.61 17.33 3.32
N VAL A 520 -6.01 18.52 3.27
CA VAL A 520 -4.71 18.82 3.86
C VAL A 520 -4.88 20.04 4.76
N THR A 521 -4.63 19.88 6.05
CA THR A 521 -4.77 20.92 7.07
C THR A 521 -3.46 21.09 7.84
N ASP A 522 -3.11 22.33 8.20
CA ASP A 522 -1.97 22.60 9.10
C ASP A 522 -2.39 22.24 10.53
N ILE A 523 -1.56 21.48 11.25
CA ILE A 523 -1.85 21.02 12.61
C ILE A 523 -0.73 21.42 13.56
N LEU A 524 -1.13 21.90 14.75
CA LEU A 524 -0.17 22.25 15.79
C LEU A 524 0.51 20.98 16.35
N PRO A 525 1.83 21.02 16.61
CA PRO A 525 2.56 19.84 17.09
C PRO A 525 2.01 19.26 18.40
N GLN A 526 1.45 20.11 19.28
CA GLN A 526 0.85 19.68 20.54
C GLN A 526 -0.45 18.87 20.35
N MET A 527 -1.15 19.03 19.22
CA MET A 527 -2.40 18.33 18.95
C MET A 527 -2.18 16.88 18.50
N ILE A 528 -0.97 16.56 18.02
CA ILE A 528 -0.62 15.24 17.49
C ILE A 528 -0.68 14.18 18.58
N THR A 529 -0.24 14.52 19.79
CA THR A 529 -0.17 13.60 20.94
C THR A 529 -1.54 13.31 21.55
N LEU A 530 -2.54 14.14 21.25
CA LEU A 530 -3.93 13.99 21.73
C LEU A 530 -4.73 12.98 20.88
N SER A 531 -4.18 12.54 19.75
CA SER A 531 -4.84 11.63 18.82
C SER A 531 -4.58 10.16 19.17
N GLU A 532 -5.48 9.28 18.71
CA GLU A 532 -5.35 7.82 18.88
C GLU A 532 -4.28 7.26 17.91
N ALA A 533 -3.01 7.60 18.17
CA ALA A 533 -1.86 7.18 17.37
C ALA A 533 -1.88 5.67 17.14
N TYR A 534 -1.84 5.26 15.87
CA TYR A 534 -1.96 3.87 15.46
C TYR A 534 -0.66 3.34 14.87
N ILE A 535 -0.08 4.07 13.91
CA ILE A 535 1.25 3.76 13.35
C ILE A 535 2.08 5.03 13.40
N GLN A 536 3.31 4.92 13.89
CA GLN A 536 4.24 6.04 13.95
C GLN A 536 5.53 5.68 13.21
N ILE A 537 6.11 6.65 12.52
CA ILE A 537 7.45 6.53 11.94
C ILE A 537 8.34 7.60 12.57
N TRP A 538 9.49 7.15 13.04
CA TRP A 538 10.47 7.94 13.75
C TRP A 538 11.79 7.94 12.98
N LYS A 539 12.37 9.12 12.74
CA LYS A 539 13.69 9.31 12.12
C LYS A 539 14.74 9.39 13.23
N ARG A 540 15.82 8.62 13.10
CA ARG A 540 17.01 8.77 13.95
C ARG A 540 17.75 10.05 13.59
N ARG A 541 18.13 10.85 14.59
CA ARG A 541 18.99 12.02 14.38
C ARG A 541 20.41 11.59 14.06
N ASP A 542 21.04 12.28 13.11
CA ASP A 542 22.48 12.16 12.85
C ASP A 542 23.23 13.32 13.54
N GLU A 543 24.49 13.11 13.94
CA GLU A 543 25.30 14.04 14.76
C GLU A 543 25.41 15.47 14.14
N ASP A 544 25.26 15.60 12.81
CA ASP A 544 25.39 16.87 12.10
C ASP A 544 24.19 17.83 12.29
N GLU A 545 22.98 17.33 12.62
CA GLU A 545 21.80 18.19 12.85
C GLU A 545 21.82 18.82 14.26
N THR A 546 22.47 18.16 15.23
CA THR A 546 22.61 18.67 16.61
C THR A 546 23.46 19.93 16.72
N ASN A 547 24.44 20.13 15.82
CA ASN A 547 25.28 21.34 15.81
C ASN A 547 24.63 22.56 15.16
N GLN A 548 23.51 22.41 14.44
CA GLN A 548 22.82 23.55 13.81
C GLN A 548 21.65 24.10 14.63
N GLN A 549 21.10 23.34 15.57
CA GLN A 549 20.05 23.83 16.48
C GLN A 549 20.60 24.45 17.77
N GLY A 550 21.92 24.43 17.97
CA GLY A 550 22.61 24.97 19.15
C GLY A 550 23.46 26.22 18.89
N ALA A 551 23.30 26.87 17.72
CA ALA A 551 24.02 28.10 17.36
C ALA A 551 23.08 29.29 17.19
#